data_AF-A0A7J8Z5I0-F1
#
_entry.id   AF-A0A7J8Z5I0-F1
#
_cell.length_a   1.000
_cell.length_b   1.000
_cell.length_c   1.000
_cell.angle_alpha   90.00
_cell.angle_beta   90.00
_cell.angle_gamma   90.00
#
_symmetry.space_group_name_H-M   'P 1'
#
loop_
_entity.id
_entity.type
_entity.pdbx_description
1 polymer ?
#
loop_
_entity_poly.entity_id
_entity_poly.type
_entity_poly.pdbx_seq_one_letter_code
_entity_poly.pdbx_strand_id
1 'polypeptide(L)'
;IEEVGWDHLVRAGGDLSFLIFRVFFVLLLYFMLSSLFLVAYPVILLVYFGARDKKGRVHVMEIQLDKTYPKVPPMVSADVPYIFNLKWSMNSRLKNLVQQFEKHLEKLQGFWSTLDEIDRSLQIVDSKQASRAIPSRQIHVGNDCFIILFVDINDPRSLPECRFMGLGNTVNSLRKTWKRNVNKWERDKAFLENLECLLNTQLPRLADEETNNHLDECGICYAQYLPIGDELGPQTGSAADYTCENNSCSKAFHSMCLVDWLRSITTTRQSFNVLFGNCPYCSEPIAVKINATKN
;
A
#
# COMPACT_ATOMS: atom_id res chain seq x y z
N ILE A 1 20.49 -15.10 3.93
CA ILE A 1 20.18 -13.83 4.65
C ILE A 1 21.49 -13.08 4.89
N GLU A 2 22.46 -13.67 5.59
CA GLU A 2 23.79 -13.05 5.79
C GLU A 2 24.45 -12.53 4.51
N GLU A 3 24.45 -13.31 3.43
CA GLU A 3 25.02 -12.86 2.13
C GLU A 3 24.25 -11.75 1.42
N VAL A 4 22.99 -11.53 1.80
CA VAL A 4 22.12 -10.48 1.26
C VAL A 4 22.26 -9.19 2.09
N GLY A 5 22.50 -9.32 3.40
CA GLY A 5 22.47 -8.23 4.36
C GLY A 5 21.21 -8.30 5.23
N TRP A 6 21.39 -8.11 6.54
CA TRP A 6 20.28 -8.12 7.51
C TRP A 6 19.43 -6.86 7.46
N ASP A 7 20.01 -5.75 6.98
CA ASP A 7 19.35 -4.47 6.73
C ASP A 7 18.28 -4.56 5.63
N HIS A 8 18.41 -5.53 4.73
CA HIS A 8 17.40 -5.82 3.70
C HIS A 8 16.26 -6.71 4.19
N LEU A 9 16.40 -7.37 5.35
CA LEU A 9 15.36 -8.24 5.90
C LEU A 9 14.33 -7.39 6.65
N VAL A 10 13.13 -7.29 6.10
CA VAL A 10 12.04 -6.47 6.67
C VAL A 10 11.30 -7.23 7.77
N ARG A 11 11.00 -8.52 7.53
CA ARG A 11 10.28 -9.40 8.46
C ARG A 11 10.62 -10.86 8.14
N ALA A 12 10.60 -11.72 9.15
CA ALA A 12 10.58 -13.16 8.98
C ALA A 12 9.50 -13.75 9.91
N GLY A 13 8.69 -14.68 9.41
CA GLY A 13 7.58 -15.28 10.15
C GLY A 13 7.25 -16.69 9.65
N GLY A 14 6.71 -17.54 10.51
CA GLY A 14 6.45 -18.96 10.24
C GLY A 14 6.80 -19.84 11.43
N ASP A 15 6.71 -21.16 11.27
CA ASP A 15 7.20 -22.11 12.29
C ASP A 15 8.74 -22.01 12.35
N LEU A 16 9.21 -21.17 13.27
CA LEU A 16 10.61 -20.80 13.49
C LEU A 16 11.46 -21.95 14.06
N SER A 17 10.89 -23.14 14.25
CA SER A 17 11.63 -24.33 14.66
C SER A 17 12.91 -24.50 13.82
N PHE A 18 12.88 -24.29 12.51
CA PHE A 18 14.06 -24.38 11.63
C PHE A 18 15.15 -23.30 11.83
N LEU A 19 14.78 -22.07 12.24
CA LEU A 19 15.75 -20.99 12.50
C LEU A 19 16.36 -21.10 13.91
N ILE A 20 15.59 -21.61 14.87
CA ILE A 20 16.07 -21.94 16.21
C ILE A 20 17.09 -23.09 16.14
N PHE A 21 16.95 -24.05 15.21
CA PHE A 21 17.86 -25.19 15.08
C PHE A 21 19.30 -24.86 14.61
N ARG A 22 19.57 -23.72 13.97
CA ARG A 22 20.97 -23.34 13.59
C ARG A 22 21.63 -22.34 14.53
N VAL A 23 20.86 -21.57 15.28
CA VAL A 23 21.42 -20.63 16.28
C VAL A 23 21.63 -21.32 17.64
N PHE A 24 20.82 -22.32 17.98
CA PHE A 24 20.94 -23.03 19.27
C PHE A 24 21.74 -24.33 19.25
N PHE A 25 22.21 -24.82 18.09
CA PHE A 25 23.03 -26.05 18.05
C PHE A 25 24.46 -25.88 18.59
N VAL A 26 24.86 -24.66 18.97
CA VAL A 26 26.10 -24.42 19.74
C VAL A 26 25.83 -24.48 21.25
N LEU A 27 24.58 -24.48 21.72
CA LEU A 27 24.25 -24.30 23.14
C LEU A 27 23.27 -25.30 23.78
N LEU A 28 22.60 -26.18 23.03
CA LEU A 28 21.53 -27.03 23.61
C LEU A 28 21.64 -28.52 23.24
N LEU A 29 22.83 -29.10 23.38
CA LEU A 29 23.02 -30.57 23.40
C LEU A 29 22.85 -31.17 24.81
N TYR A 30 22.31 -30.40 25.75
CA TYR A 30 22.00 -30.86 27.10
C TYR A 30 20.59 -30.37 27.45
N PHE A 31 19.69 -31.32 27.68
CA PHE A 31 18.37 -31.24 28.35
C PHE A 31 17.18 -31.80 27.55
N MET A 32 16.97 -33.10 27.80
CA MET A 32 15.71 -33.73 28.21
C MET A 32 14.53 -33.85 27.22
N LEU A 33 14.34 -35.09 26.76
CA LEU A 33 13.12 -35.89 26.84
C LEU A 33 11.89 -35.23 27.49
N SER A 34 10.77 -35.12 26.75
CA SER A 34 9.51 -35.80 27.04
C SER A 34 8.37 -35.29 26.15
N SER A 35 7.70 -36.23 25.50
CA SER A 35 6.26 -36.21 25.22
C SER A 35 5.63 -34.92 24.65
N LEU A 36 5.69 -34.69 23.33
CA LEU A 36 4.69 -33.84 22.69
C LEU A 36 4.40 -34.34 21.27
N PHE A 37 3.12 -34.61 20.99
CA PHE A 37 2.60 -34.97 19.68
C PHE A 37 2.93 -33.86 18.67
N LEU A 38 3.79 -34.15 17.70
CA LEU A 38 4.02 -33.28 16.54
C LEU A 38 2.91 -33.53 15.51
N VAL A 39 1.87 -32.70 15.55
CA VAL A 39 0.99 -32.53 14.40
C VAL A 39 1.84 -31.89 13.29
N ALA A 40 2.12 -32.64 12.23
CA ALA A 40 2.94 -32.19 11.12
C ALA A 40 2.21 -31.11 10.30
N TYR A 41 2.32 -29.85 10.73
CA TYR A 41 1.96 -28.72 9.87
C TYR A 41 3.01 -28.58 8.77
N PRO A 42 2.63 -28.21 7.53
CA PRO A 42 3.60 -27.86 6.51
C PRO A 42 4.37 -26.61 6.98
N VAL A 43 5.62 -26.81 7.39
CA VAL A 43 6.52 -25.72 7.80
C VAL A 43 6.84 -24.87 6.56
N ILE A 44 6.16 -23.73 6.45
CA ILE A 44 6.45 -22.67 5.47
C ILE A 44 7.10 -21.52 6.22
N LEU A 45 8.28 -21.12 5.80
CA LEU A 45 8.98 -19.93 6.29
C LEU A 45 8.72 -18.77 5.31
N LEU A 46 8.15 -17.69 5.82
CA LEU A 46 7.95 -16.44 5.09
C LEU A 46 9.09 -15.47 5.41
N VAL A 47 9.68 -14.91 4.35
CA VAL A 47 10.79 -13.97 4.44
C VAL A 47 10.49 -12.75 3.58
N TYR A 48 10.62 -11.55 4.14
CA TYR A 48 10.35 -10.30 3.44
C TYR A 48 11.66 -9.55 3.20
N PHE A 49 11.98 -9.25 1.94
CA PHE A 49 13.15 -8.47 1.55
C PHE A 49 12.76 -7.11 0.99
N GLY A 50 13.36 -6.06 1.54
CA GLY A 50 13.26 -4.70 1.05
C GLY A 50 14.38 -4.39 0.05
N ALA A 51 14.00 -3.84 -1.11
CA ALA A 51 14.92 -3.31 -2.10
C ALA A 51 14.54 -1.87 -2.44
N ARG A 52 15.56 -1.02 -2.65
CA ARG A 52 15.35 0.36 -3.08
C ARG A 52 15.74 0.49 -4.54
N ASP A 53 14.87 1.12 -5.33
CA ASP A 53 15.16 1.37 -6.75
C ASP A 53 15.97 2.67 -6.96
N LYS A 54 16.34 2.94 -8.22
CA LYS A 54 17.12 4.15 -8.60
C LYS A 54 16.47 5.48 -8.25
N LYS A 55 15.15 5.51 -8.08
CA LYS A 55 14.39 6.72 -7.70
C LYS A 55 14.16 6.79 -6.19
N GLY A 56 14.73 5.87 -5.42
CA GLY A 56 14.62 5.82 -3.96
C GLY A 56 13.35 5.15 -3.45
N ARG A 57 12.51 4.61 -4.35
CA ARG A 57 11.26 3.92 -3.97
C ARG A 57 11.60 2.58 -3.33
N VAL A 58 10.92 2.27 -2.22
CA VAL A 58 11.10 1.01 -1.49
C VAL A 58 10.10 0.00 -1.99
N HIS A 59 10.58 -1.17 -2.36
CA HIS A 59 9.80 -2.31 -2.84
C HIS A 59 10.04 -3.49 -1.90
N VAL A 60 8.96 -4.11 -1.42
CA VAL A 60 9.03 -5.27 -0.53
C VAL A 60 8.65 -6.52 -1.32
N MET A 61 9.52 -7.52 -1.24
CA MET A 61 9.33 -8.83 -1.84
C MET A 61 9.11 -9.87 -0.75
N GLU A 62 7.97 -10.54 -0.79
CA GLU A 62 7.67 -11.70 0.05
C GLU A 62 8.18 -12.97 -0.65
N ILE A 63 8.86 -13.80 0.14
CA ILE A 63 9.42 -15.08 -0.29
C ILE A 63 8.86 -16.17 0.63
N GLN A 64 8.23 -17.18 0.04
CA GLN A 64 7.75 -18.35 0.77
C GLN A 64 8.69 -19.53 0.52
N LEU A 65 9.23 -20.08 1.60
CA LEU A 65 10.17 -21.19 1.61
C LEU A 65 9.49 -22.41 2.23
N ASP A 66 9.38 -23.48 1.46
CA ASP A 66 8.91 -24.77 1.97
C ASP A 66 10.09 -25.74 2.18
N LYS A 67 9.77 -26.95 2.67
CA LYS A 67 10.73 -28.04 2.89
C LYS A 67 11.47 -28.53 1.64
N THR A 68 11.01 -28.17 0.44
CA THR A 68 11.64 -28.56 -0.84
C THR A 68 12.71 -27.57 -1.27
N TYR A 69 12.78 -26.38 -0.67
CA TYR A 69 13.86 -25.44 -0.86
C TYR A 69 15.23 -26.04 -0.46
N PRO A 70 16.32 -25.81 -1.21
CA PRO A 70 16.42 -25.03 -2.45
C PRO A 70 16.23 -25.87 -3.73
N LYS A 71 15.79 -27.13 -3.65
CA LYS A 71 15.64 -27.99 -4.84
C LYS A 71 14.61 -27.44 -5.83
N VAL A 72 13.54 -26.84 -5.30
CA VAL A 72 12.51 -26.10 -6.05
C VAL A 72 12.67 -24.60 -5.78
N PRO A 73 12.41 -23.71 -6.76
CA PRO A 73 12.39 -22.27 -6.51
C PRO A 73 11.38 -21.91 -5.42
N PRO A 74 11.68 -20.91 -4.59
CA PRO A 74 10.71 -20.36 -3.66
C PRO A 74 9.56 -19.65 -4.40
N MET A 75 8.41 -19.53 -3.74
CA MET A 75 7.33 -18.67 -4.23
C MET A 75 7.67 -17.21 -3.90
N VAL A 76 7.35 -16.30 -4.81
CA VAL A 76 7.70 -14.89 -4.72
C VAL A 76 6.49 -14.02 -5.07
N SER A 77 6.21 -13.02 -4.25
CA SER A 77 5.23 -11.97 -4.51
C SER A 77 5.78 -10.60 -4.11
N ALA A 78 5.29 -9.53 -4.74
CA ALA A 78 5.69 -8.14 -4.49
C ALA A 78 4.63 -7.20 -5.09
N ASP A 79 4.57 -5.94 -4.64
CA ASP A 79 3.72 -4.88 -5.23
C ASP A 79 4.30 -4.37 -6.55
N VAL A 80 4.35 -5.24 -7.56
CA VAL A 80 4.88 -4.99 -8.90
C VAL A 80 3.86 -5.47 -9.94
N PRO A 81 3.82 -4.89 -11.15
CA PRO A 81 2.77 -5.20 -12.13
C PRO A 81 2.81 -6.64 -12.63
N TYR A 82 3.96 -7.28 -12.56
CA TYR A 82 4.12 -8.72 -12.76
C TYR A 82 5.39 -9.21 -12.07
N ILE A 83 5.39 -10.47 -11.64
CA ILE A 83 6.58 -11.14 -11.10
C ILE A 83 7.47 -11.63 -12.25
N PHE A 84 8.77 -11.44 -12.10
CA PHE A 84 9.76 -11.87 -13.08
C PHE A 84 9.87 -13.39 -13.14
N ASN A 85 10.30 -13.90 -14.30
CA ASN A 85 10.61 -15.32 -14.48
C ASN A 85 11.90 -15.69 -13.72
N LEU A 86 11.76 -16.12 -12.47
CA LEU A 86 12.88 -16.50 -11.60
C LEU A 86 13.71 -17.63 -12.24
N LYS A 87 14.98 -17.33 -12.52
CA LYS A 87 15.97 -18.34 -12.91
C LYS A 87 16.54 -18.97 -11.65
N TRP A 88 16.21 -20.25 -11.45
CA TRP A 88 16.57 -20.99 -10.25
C TRP A 88 17.17 -22.36 -10.58
N SER A 89 18.10 -22.79 -9.74
CA SER A 89 18.72 -24.12 -9.75
C SER A 89 18.92 -24.59 -8.32
N MET A 90 19.22 -25.88 -8.10
CA MET A 90 19.49 -26.41 -6.75
C MET A 90 20.69 -25.75 -6.04
N ASN A 91 21.58 -25.10 -6.80
CA ASN A 91 22.73 -24.36 -6.27
C ASN A 91 22.42 -22.88 -6.03
N SER A 92 21.21 -22.42 -6.40
CA SER A 92 20.81 -21.04 -6.22
C SER A 92 20.55 -20.74 -4.74
N ARG A 93 20.86 -19.50 -4.35
CA ARG A 93 20.64 -18.95 -3.01
C ARG A 93 19.71 -17.74 -3.09
N LEU A 94 19.15 -17.32 -1.96
CA LEU A 94 18.30 -16.11 -1.87
C LEU A 94 18.97 -14.87 -2.47
N LYS A 95 20.30 -14.74 -2.39
CA LYS A 95 21.05 -13.66 -3.04
C LYS A 95 20.83 -13.59 -4.55
N ASN A 96 20.78 -14.75 -5.23
CA ASN A 96 20.53 -14.79 -6.67
C ASN A 96 19.11 -14.34 -7.02
N LEU A 97 18.16 -14.57 -6.12
CA LEU A 97 16.77 -14.13 -6.27
C LEU A 97 16.67 -12.61 -6.06
N VAL A 98 17.27 -12.08 -5.00
CA VAL A 98 17.33 -10.63 -4.72
C VAL A 98 17.98 -9.88 -5.88
N GLN A 99 19.12 -10.37 -6.41
CA GLN A 99 19.76 -9.76 -7.58
C GLN A 99 18.89 -9.77 -8.84
N GLN A 100 18.07 -10.81 -9.04
CA GLN A 100 17.11 -10.85 -10.15
C GLN A 100 15.94 -9.90 -9.93
N PHE A 101 15.48 -9.76 -8.69
CA PHE A 101 14.45 -8.81 -8.31
C PHE A 101 14.91 -7.37 -8.53
N GLU A 102 16.12 -7.00 -8.08
CA GLU A 102 16.70 -5.68 -8.34
C GLU A 102 16.76 -5.36 -9.84
N LYS A 103 17.24 -6.31 -10.66
CA LYS A 103 17.22 -6.17 -12.14
C LYS A 103 15.81 -6.04 -12.72
N HIS A 104 14.81 -6.61 -12.07
CA HIS A 104 13.41 -6.47 -12.47
C HIS A 104 12.90 -5.07 -12.13
N LEU A 105 13.20 -4.55 -10.93
CA LEU A 105 12.88 -3.17 -10.55
C LEU A 105 13.48 -2.16 -11.54
N GLU A 106 14.68 -2.43 -12.04
CA GLU A 106 15.34 -1.59 -13.06
C GLU A 106 14.55 -1.49 -14.37
N LYS A 107 13.91 -2.58 -14.81
CA LYS A 107 13.09 -2.57 -16.03
C LYS A 107 11.80 -1.78 -15.87
N LEU A 108 11.26 -1.76 -14.66
CA LEU A 108 9.99 -1.11 -14.35
C LEU A 108 10.12 0.40 -14.05
N GLN A 109 11.34 0.94 -14.09
CA GLN A 109 11.58 2.36 -13.79
C GLN A 109 10.80 3.31 -14.68
N GLY A 110 10.72 3.04 -15.99
CA GLY A 110 9.94 3.85 -16.92
C GLY A 110 8.46 3.85 -16.58
N PHE A 111 7.91 2.67 -16.28
CA PHE A 111 6.50 2.48 -15.93
C PHE A 111 6.11 3.26 -14.68
N TRP A 112 6.84 3.06 -13.58
CA TRP A 112 6.55 3.79 -12.34
C TRP A 112 6.79 5.29 -12.47
N SER A 113 7.74 5.73 -13.29
CA SER A 113 7.96 7.16 -13.55
C SER A 113 6.78 7.79 -14.29
N THR A 114 6.16 7.08 -15.23
CA THR A 114 4.91 7.54 -15.87
C THR A 114 3.75 7.57 -14.87
N LEU A 115 3.58 6.53 -14.04
CA LEU A 115 2.53 6.54 -13.01
C LEU A 115 2.73 7.69 -12.03
N ASP A 116 3.96 7.93 -11.60
CA ASP A 116 4.34 9.06 -10.74
C ASP A 116 4.02 10.42 -11.39
N GLU A 117 4.20 10.54 -12.71
CA GLU A 117 3.83 11.75 -13.46
C GLU A 117 2.32 11.94 -13.49
N ILE A 118 1.55 10.89 -13.77
CA ILE A 118 0.08 10.90 -13.77
C ILE A 118 -0.44 11.27 -12.38
N ASP A 119 0.03 10.57 -11.35
CA ASP A 119 -0.43 10.73 -9.96
C ASP A 119 -0.13 12.14 -9.41
N ARG A 120 0.94 12.79 -9.89
CA ARG A 120 1.27 14.18 -9.53
C ARG A 120 0.53 15.24 -10.35
N SER A 121 0.18 14.95 -11.60
CA SER A 121 -0.35 15.97 -12.53
C SER A 121 -1.86 15.95 -12.68
N LEU A 122 -2.52 14.86 -12.30
CA LEU A 122 -3.95 14.64 -12.51
C LEU A 122 -4.69 14.36 -11.21
N GLN A 123 -5.96 14.74 -11.16
CA GLN A 123 -6.84 14.39 -10.07
C GLN A 123 -7.32 12.92 -10.19
N ILE A 124 -6.67 12.03 -9.44
CA ILE A 124 -7.01 10.60 -9.37
C ILE A 124 -8.24 10.40 -8.46
N VAL A 125 -9.24 9.67 -8.94
CA VAL A 125 -10.52 9.44 -8.23
C VAL A 125 -10.33 8.68 -6.90
N ASP A 126 -9.38 7.74 -6.87
CA ASP A 126 -9.07 6.92 -5.70
C ASP A 126 -7.57 6.94 -5.41
N SER A 127 -7.07 8.08 -4.94
CA SER A 127 -5.63 8.30 -4.66
C SER A 127 -5.11 7.43 -3.52
N LYS A 128 -5.98 6.96 -2.62
CA LYS A 128 -5.62 6.16 -1.45
C LYS A 128 -5.17 4.72 -1.78
N GLN A 129 -5.35 4.28 -3.04
CA GLN A 129 -5.05 2.92 -3.50
C GLN A 129 -4.13 2.85 -4.73
N ALA A 130 -3.33 3.88 -5.01
CA ALA A 130 -2.41 3.88 -6.15
C ALA A 130 -1.21 2.91 -5.96
N SER A 131 -1.49 1.61 -5.88
CA SER A 131 -0.52 0.52 -5.84
C SER A 131 0.41 0.59 -7.05
N ARG A 132 1.66 0.16 -6.83
CA ARG A 132 2.69 0.10 -7.86
C ARG A 132 2.52 -1.10 -8.78
N ALA A 133 1.67 -2.07 -8.41
CA ALA A 133 1.28 -3.18 -9.24
C ALA A 133 0.17 -2.84 -10.24
N ILE A 134 -0.67 -1.84 -9.97
CA ILE A 134 -1.85 -1.56 -10.78
C ILE A 134 -1.47 -0.65 -11.96
N PRO A 135 -1.60 -1.10 -13.23
CA PRO A 135 -1.23 -0.33 -14.41
C PRO A 135 -2.32 0.63 -14.88
N SER A 136 -3.33 0.88 -14.06
CA SER A 136 -4.44 1.76 -14.41
C SER A 136 -4.62 2.91 -13.43
N ARG A 137 -5.13 4.03 -13.95
CA ARG A 137 -5.47 5.23 -13.17
C ARG A 137 -6.81 5.78 -13.63
N GLN A 138 -7.71 6.01 -12.68
CA GLN A 138 -8.99 6.63 -12.95
C GLN A 138 -8.90 8.13 -12.68
N ILE A 139 -9.17 8.94 -13.70
CA ILE A 139 -9.06 10.40 -13.64
C ILE A 139 -10.42 11.07 -13.86
N HIS A 140 -10.60 12.23 -13.23
CA HIS A 140 -11.71 13.12 -13.52
C HIS A 140 -11.45 13.90 -14.80
N VAL A 141 -12.49 14.05 -15.64
CA VAL A 141 -12.44 14.87 -16.87
C VAL A 141 -13.37 16.08 -16.77
N GLY A 142 -14.36 16.06 -15.86
CA GLY A 142 -15.41 17.07 -15.71
C GLY A 142 -16.78 16.55 -16.17
N ASN A 143 -17.85 17.28 -15.86
CA ASN A 143 -19.24 16.92 -16.17
C ASN A 143 -19.63 15.49 -15.75
N ASP A 144 -19.24 15.09 -14.54
CA ASP A 144 -19.44 13.74 -13.98
C ASP A 144 -18.93 12.61 -14.88
N CYS A 145 -17.92 12.90 -15.71
CA CYS A 145 -17.25 11.93 -16.56
C CYS A 145 -15.86 11.58 -16.03
N PHE A 146 -15.53 10.30 -16.17
CA PHE A 146 -14.29 9.71 -15.72
C PHE A 146 -13.64 8.94 -16.87
N ILE A 147 -12.31 8.86 -16.84
CA ILE A 147 -11.56 8.00 -17.73
C ILE A 147 -10.70 7.07 -16.89
N ILE A 148 -10.78 5.78 -17.15
CA ILE A 148 -9.74 4.83 -16.71
C ILE A 148 -8.71 4.76 -17.82
N LEU A 149 -7.49 5.17 -17.50
CA LEU A 149 -6.30 5.01 -18.33
C LEU A 149 -5.62 3.70 -17.98
N PHE A 150 -5.18 2.95 -18.99
CA PHE A 150 -4.35 1.76 -18.84
C PHE A 150 -2.99 2.04 -19.48
N VAL A 151 -1.96 2.11 -18.63
CA VAL A 151 -0.59 2.39 -19.03
C VAL A 151 0.10 1.08 -19.39
N ASP A 152 0.69 0.99 -20.58
CA ASP A 152 1.47 -0.17 -20.97
C ASP A 152 2.72 -0.28 -20.09
N ILE A 153 2.98 -1.46 -19.54
CA ILE A 153 4.09 -1.67 -18.59
C ILE A 153 5.46 -1.66 -19.31
N ASN A 154 5.49 -2.10 -20.56
CA ASN A 154 6.72 -2.23 -21.35
C ASN A 154 6.98 -0.99 -22.23
N ASP A 155 5.93 -0.28 -22.65
CA ASP A 155 6.02 1.00 -23.35
C ASP A 155 5.13 2.07 -22.67
N PRO A 156 5.49 2.52 -21.46
CA PRO A 156 4.65 3.39 -20.62
C PRO A 156 4.49 4.82 -21.16
N ARG A 157 5.14 5.15 -22.27
CA ARG A 157 5.00 6.46 -22.95
C ARG A 157 4.15 6.36 -24.21
N SER A 158 3.73 5.16 -24.60
CA SER A 158 2.77 4.95 -25.68
C SER A 158 1.38 5.53 -25.35
N LEU A 159 0.54 5.65 -26.37
CA LEU A 159 -0.85 6.08 -26.21
C LEU A 159 -1.58 5.08 -25.29
N PRO A 160 -2.09 5.50 -24.12
CA PRO A 160 -2.75 4.58 -23.20
C PRO A 160 -4.08 4.08 -23.79
N GLU A 161 -4.40 2.82 -23.51
CA GLU A 161 -5.78 2.37 -23.68
C GLU A 161 -6.66 3.09 -22.66
N CYS A 162 -7.91 3.39 -23.03
CA CYS A 162 -8.79 4.14 -22.15
C CYS A 162 -10.24 3.67 -22.19
N ARG A 163 -10.90 3.75 -21.03
CA ARG A 163 -12.33 3.50 -20.86
C ARG A 163 -13.01 4.72 -20.28
N PHE A 164 -13.92 5.29 -21.06
CA PHE A 164 -14.74 6.44 -20.67
C PHE A 164 -15.98 5.99 -19.89
N MET A 165 -16.32 6.71 -18.83
CA MET A 165 -17.51 6.50 -17.99
C MET A 165 -18.21 7.83 -17.73
N GLY A 166 -19.54 7.84 -17.64
CA GLY A 166 -20.35 9.03 -17.44
C GLY A 166 -21.60 9.05 -18.32
N LEU A 167 -22.22 10.23 -18.45
CA LEU A 167 -23.44 10.41 -19.24
C LEU A 167 -23.19 10.12 -20.73
N GLY A 168 -24.07 9.32 -21.35
CA GLY A 168 -23.84 8.74 -22.69
C GLY A 168 -23.52 9.75 -23.79
N ASN A 169 -24.21 10.90 -23.83
CA ASN A 169 -23.96 11.93 -24.84
C ASN A 169 -22.57 12.57 -24.69
N THR A 170 -22.18 12.91 -23.45
CA THR A 170 -20.86 13.47 -23.12
C THR A 170 -19.75 12.47 -23.43
N VAL A 171 -19.91 11.22 -23.00
CA VAL A 171 -18.94 10.13 -23.26
C VAL A 171 -18.78 9.89 -24.77
N ASN A 172 -19.86 9.90 -25.54
CA ASN A 172 -19.80 9.73 -26.99
C ASN A 172 -19.04 10.87 -27.68
N SER A 173 -19.21 12.10 -27.20
CA SER A 173 -18.45 13.26 -27.67
C SER A 173 -16.96 13.09 -27.38
N LEU A 174 -16.60 12.79 -26.13
CA LEU A 174 -15.21 12.58 -25.70
C LEU A 174 -14.54 11.45 -26.50
N ARG A 175 -15.23 10.32 -26.71
CA ARG A 175 -14.70 9.20 -27.49
C ARG A 175 -14.46 9.56 -28.96
N LYS A 176 -15.35 10.37 -29.57
CA LYS A 176 -15.15 10.88 -30.94
C LYS A 176 -13.96 11.83 -31.03
N THR A 177 -13.82 12.73 -30.06
CA THR A 177 -12.69 13.68 -29.99
C THR A 177 -11.36 12.96 -29.80
N TRP A 178 -11.29 12.02 -28.83
CA TRP A 178 -10.12 11.17 -28.62
C TRP A 178 -9.70 10.46 -29.91
N LYS A 179 -10.63 9.76 -30.57
CA LYS A 179 -10.38 9.04 -31.84
C LYS A 179 -9.86 9.95 -32.95
N ARG A 180 -10.32 11.19 -33.04
CA ARG A 180 -9.85 12.16 -34.04
C ARG A 180 -8.44 12.65 -33.76
N ASN A 181 -8.04 12.70 -32.50
CA ASN A 181 -6.80 13.29 -32.04
C ASN A 181 -5.70 12.27 -31.71
N VAL A 182 -5.94 10.95 -31.79
CA VAL A 182 -4.95 9.91 -31.39
C VAL A 182 -3.57 10.07 -32.02
N ASN A 183 -3.51 10.61 -33.24
CA ASN A 183 -2.26 10.87 -33.97
C ASN A 183 -1.46 12.08 -33.44
N LYS A 184 -2.03 12.85 -32.51
CA LYS A 184 -1.36 13.98 -31.83
C LYS A 184 -0.64 13.54 -30.55
N TRP A 185 -0.67 12.26 -30.20
CA TRP A 185 0.05 11.75 -29.04
C TRP A 185 1.57 11.77 -29.29
N GLU A 186 2.30 12.45 -28.42
CA GLU A 186 3.75 12.59 -28.52
C GLU A 186 4.44 11.98 -27.29
N ARG A 187 5.31 10.98 -27.50
CA ARG A 187 5.93 10.22 -26.40
C ARG A 187 6.79 11.07 -25.46
N ASP A 188 7.39 12.14 -25.97
CA ASP A 188 8.31 13.00 -25.23
C ASP A 188 7.60 14.18 -24.52
N LYS A 189 6.29 14.33 -24.72
CA LYS A 189 5.49 15.41 -24.15
C LYS A 189 4.87 15.01 -22.81
N ALA A 190 4.70 15.96 -21.89
CA ALA A 190 4.07 15.70 -20.60
C ALA A 190 2.71 15.00 -20.75
N PHE A 191 2.44 14.02 -19.89
CA PHE A 191 1.28 13.14 -19.96
C PHE A 191 -0.03 13.93 -19.87
N LEU A 192 -0.10 14.88 -18.93
CA LEU A 192 -1.23 15.82 -18.79
C LEU A 192 -1.49 16.57 -20.11
N GLU A 193 -0.45 17.18 -20.70
CA GLU A 193 -0.61 17.97 -21.92
C GLU A 193 -1.07 17.12 -23.11
N ASN A 194 -0.57 15.89 -23.20
CA ASN A 194 -1.05 14.93 -24.19
C ASN A 194 -2.54 14.63 -24.01
N LEU A 195 -2.99 14.34 -22.79
CA LEU A 195 -4.39 14.05 -22.51
C LEU A 195 -5.29 15.26 -22.81
N GLU A 196 -4.88 16.47 -22.41
CA GLU A 196 -5.61 17.69 -22.71
C GLU A 196 -5.71 17.93 -24.22
N CYS A 197 -4.64 17.65 -24.97
CA CYS A 197 -4.63 17.71 -26.43
C CYS A 197 -5.59 16.68 -27.06
N LEU A 198 -5.59 15.45 -26.56
CA LEU A 198 -6.47 14.38 -27.04
C LEU A 198 -7.94 14.69 -26.77
N LEU A 199 -8.26 15.16 -25.57
CA LEU A 199 -9.61 15.44 -25.12
C LEU A 199 -10.13 16.80 -25.59
N ASN A 200 -9.24 17.68 -26.05
CA ASN A 200 -9.53 19.06 -26.43
C ASN A 200 -10.27 19.82 -25.31
N THR A 201 -9.84 19.58 -24.07
CA THR A 201 -10.36 20.21 -22.85
C THR A 201 -9.21 20.31 -21.85
N GLN A 202 -9.28 21.30 -20.96
CA GLN A 202 -8.40 21.32 -19.78
C GLN A 202 -8.90 20.28 -18.79
N LEU A 203 -7.95 19.56 -18.18
CA LEU A 203 -8.26 18.58 -17.14
C LEU A 203 -8.22 19.27 -15.77
N PRO A 204 -9.06 18.85 -14.80
CA PRO A 204 -8.91 19.27 -13.42
C PRO A 204 -7.50 18.95 -12.94
N ARG A 205 -6.73 20.01 -12.67
CA ARG A 205 -5.44 19.88 -12.00
C ARG A 205 -5.72 19.67 -10.53
N LEU A 206 -4.78 19.02 -9.84
CA LEU A 206 -4.65 19.28 -8.41
C LEU A 206 -4.41 20.79 -8.31
N ALA A 207 -5.38 21.55 -7.78
CA ALA A 207 -5.09 22.92 -7.40
C ALA A 207 -3.89 22.86 -6.44
N ASP A 208 -2.99 23.83 -6.51
CA ASP A 208 -2.06 24.08 -5.41
C ASP A 208 -2.93 24.41 -4.19
N GLU A 209 -3.42 23.40 -3.50
CA GLU A 209 -3.99 23.52 -2.17
C GLU A 209 -2.82 23.71 -1.20
N GLU A 210 -2.13 24.84 -1.37
CA GLU A 210 -1.61 25.65 -0.26
C GLU A 210 -2.77 26.33 0.50
N THR A 211 -4.02 25.92 0.30
CA THR A 211 -5.00 26.00 1.38
C THR A 211 -4.71 24.86 2.35
N ASN A 212 -3.73 25.08 3.23
CA ASN A 212 -3.65 24.57 4.60
C ASN A 212 -4.67 23.47 4.98
N ASN A 213 -4.64 22.32 4.29
CA ASN A 213 -5.26 21.10 4.78
C ASN A 213 -4.26 20.52 5.77
N HIS A 214 -4.03 21.25 6.86
CA HIS A 214 -3.74 20.60 8.11
C HIS A 214 -4.96 19.73 8.41
N LEU A 215 -5.01 18.55 7.83
CA LEU A 215 -5.80 17.47 8.41
C LEU A 215 -5.28 17.37 9.85
N ASP A 216 -6.16 17.71 10.80
CA ASP A 216 -5.78 17.79 12.20
C ASP A 216 -5.16 16.45 12.62
N GLU A 217 -3.91 16.52 13.09
CA GLU A 217 -3.23 15.36 13.64
C GLU A 217 -4.04 14.82 14.82
N CYS A 218 -4.14 13.50 14.92
CA CYS A 218 -4.82 12.90 16.06
C CYS A 218 -4.11 13.31 17.35
N GLY A 219 -4.85 13.89 18.31
CA GLY A 219 -4.31 14.33 19.60
C GLY A 219 -3.83 13.22 20.53
N ILE A 220 -3.75 11.96 20.08
CA ILE A 220 -3.24 10.84 20.87
C ILE A 220 -1.99 10.25 20.22
N CYS A 221 -2.06 9.90 18.93
CA CYS A 221 -0.94 9.29 18.22
C CYS A 221 -0.09 10.29 17.43
N TYR A 222 -0.51 11.56 17.35
CA TYR A 222 0.12 12.63 16.57
C TYR A 222 0.32 12.30 15.08
N ALA A 223 -0.40 11.30 14.57
CA ALA A 223 -0.39 10.92 13.17
C ALA A 223 -1.64 11.45 12.47
N GLN A 224 -1.48 11.86 11.22
CA GLN A 224 -2.61 12.22 10.35
C GLN A 224 -3.40 10.97 9.92
N TYR A 225 -2.70 9.85 9.72
CA TYR A 225 -3.27 8.58 9.26
C TYR A 225 -2.75 7.43 10.12
N LEU A 226 -3.60 6.43 10.37
CA LEU A 226 -3.17 5.19 11.04
C LEU A 226 -2.20 4.38 10.15
N PRO A 227 -1.19 3.70 10.74
CA PRO A 227 -0.25 2.87 9.99
C PRO A 227 -0.96 1.79 9.17
N ILE A 228 -0.49 1.58 7.94
CA ILE A 228 -0.98 0.48 7.08
C ILE A 228 -0.26 -0.79 7.53
N GLY A 229 -0.98 -1.69 8.21
CA GLY A 229 -0.44 -2.98 8.66
C GLY A 229 -1.55 -3.99 8.92
N ASP A 230 -1.29 -5.25 8.58
CA ASP A 230 -2.22 -6.40 8.62
C ASP A 230 -2.76 -6.75 10.02
N GLU A 231 -2.31 -6.08 11.09
CA GLU A 231 -2.67 -6.44 12.47
C GLU A 231 -3.83 -5.60 13.07
N LEU A 232 -4.38 -4.63 12.34
CA LEU A 232 -5.43 -3.72 12.84
C LEU A 232 -6.64 -3.54 11.91
N GLY A 233 -7.19 -4.63 11.36
CA GLY A 233 -8.54 -4.65 10.75
C GLY A 233 -8.81 -3.59 9.65
N PRO A 234 -10.08 -3.38 9.25
CA PRO A 234 -10.46 -2.57 8.09
C PRO A 234 -10.37 -1.04 8.28
N GLN A 235 -9.60 -0.55 9.25
CA GLN A 235 -9.41 0.89 9.55
C GLN A 235 -7.99 1.37 9.26
N THR A 236 -7.22 0.60 8.50
CA THR A 236 -5.88 0.98 8.06
C THR A 236 -5.94 2.21 7.14
N GLY A 237 -5.10 3.21 7.38
CA GLY A 237 -5.08 4.45 6.59
C GLY A 237 -6.24 5.42 6.81
N SER A 238 -7.05 5.26 7.87
CA SER A 238 -8.10 6.24 8.20
C SER A 238 -7.49 7.55 8.73
N ALA A 239 -8.00 8.69 8.26
CA ALA A 239 -7.73 10.00 8.87
C ALA A 239 -8.46 10.13 10.22
N ALA A 240 -8.11 11.15 11.01
CA ALA A 240 -8.85 11.45 12.25
C ALA A 240 -10.34 11.68 11.92
N ASP A 241 -11.20 10.85 12.50
CA ASP A 241 -12.63 10.73 12.19
C ASP A 241 -13.53 11.13 13.37
N TYR A 242 -12.93 11.57 14.48
CA TYR A 242 -13.61 12.04 15.67
C TYR A 242 -13.09 13.41 16.10
N THR A 243 -13.97 14.40 16.27
CA THR A 243 -13.60 15.73 16.78
C THR A 243 -14.34 16.03 18.06
N CYS A 244 -13.65 16.56 19.07
CA CYS A 244 -14.27 16.99 20.32
C CYS A 244 -15.31 18.09 20.06
N GLU A 245 -16.53 17.92 20.57
CA GLU A 245 -17.66 18.84 20.37
C GLU A 245 -17.50 20.18 21.10
N ASN A 246 -16.54 20.31 22.02
CA ASN A 246 -16.24 21.57 22.66
C ASN A 246 -15.51 22.50 21.68
N ASN A 247 -16.20 23.56 21.21
CA ASN A 247 -15.67 24.56 20.27
C ASN A 247 -14.37 25.24 20.71
N SER A 248 -14.10 25.29 22.02
CA SER A 248 -12.83 25.84 22.56
C SER A 248 -11.67 24.84 22.49
N CYS A 249 -11.96 23.55 22.30
CA CYS A 249 -10.99 22.48 22.19
C CYS A 249 -10.77 22.03 20.74
N SER A 250 -11.85 21.62 20.07
CA SER A 250 -11.89 21.17 18.66
C SER A 250 -10.79 20.18 18.27
N LYS A 251 -10.29 19.37 19.21
CA LYS A 251 -9.22 18.41 18.94
C LYS A 251 -9.75 17.20 18.19
N ALA A 252 -9.03 16.80 17.15
CA ALA A 252 -9.33 15.63 16.34
C ALA A 252 -8.60 14.38 16.87
N PHE A 253 -9.22 13.22 16.69
CA PHE A 253 -8.74 11.92 17.09
C PHE A 253 -9.13 10.87 16.05
N HIS A 254 -8.35 9.80 15.94
CA HIS A 254 -8.87 8.56 15.38
C HIS A 254 -9.81 7.92 16.42
N SER A 255 -10.99 7.47 15.99
CA SER A 255 -11.96 6.77 16.83
C SER A 255 -11.32 5.58 17.54
N MET A 256 -10.40 4.87 16.89
CA MET A 256 -9.67 3.74 17.48
C MET A 256 -8.72 4.19 18.60
N CYS A 257 -7.91 5.23 18.36
CA CYS A 257 -7.02 5.78 19.39
C CYS A 257 -7.82 6.29 20.60
N LEU A 258 -8.97 6.92 20.35
CA LEU A 258 -9.84 7.41 21.41
C LEU A 258 -10.52 6.27 22.19
N VAL A 259 -10.94 5.21 21.51
CA VAL A 259 -11.49 3.99 22.14
C VAL A 259 -10.44 3.34 23.04
N ASP A 260 -9.22 3.15 22.55
CA ASP A 260 -8.14 2.53 23.33
C ASP A 260 -7.75 3.39 24.53
N TRP A 261 -7.67 4.71 24.34
CA TRP A 261 -7.45 5.65 25.43
C TRP A 261 -8.55 5.55 26.50
N LEU A 262 -9.82 5.63 26.10
CA LEU A 262 -10.94 5.56 27.04
C LEU A 262 -11.02 4.21 27.76
N ARG A 263 -10.66 3.10 27.10
CA ARG A 263 -10.58 1.78 27.76
C ARG A 263 -9.51 1.70 28.84
N SER A 264 -8.47 2.53 28.77
CA SER A 264 -7.42 2.58 29.79
C SER A 264 -7.82 3.36 31.06
N ILE A 265 -8.94 4.10 31.02
CA ILE A 265 -9.42 4.93 32.13
C ILE A 265 -10.50 4.20 32.94
N THR A 266 -10.31 4.11 34.25
CA THR A 266 -11.20 3.39 35.18
C THR A 266 -12.59 4.02 35.34
N THR A 267 -12.74 5.32 35.06
CA THR A 267 -14.01 6.05 35.16
C THR A 267 -14.84 6.03 33.87
N THR A 268 -14.32 5.46 32.78
CA THR A 268 -15.05 5.33 31.51
C THR A 268 -16.26 4.41 31.68
N ARG A 269 -17.40 4.86 31.18
CA ARG A 269 -18.65 4.07 31.17
C ARG A 269 -18.89 3.53 29.77
N GLN A 270 -19.35 2.30 29.67
CA GLN A 270 -19.78 1.72 28.40
C GLN A 270 -21.30 1.50 28.42
N SER A 271 -21.98 1.90 27.35
CA SER A 271 -23.37 1.50 27.08
C SER A 271 -23.45 0.95 25.66
N PHE A 272 -23.85 -0.31 25.53
CA PHE A 272 -23.84 -1.05 24.25
C PHE A 272 -22.46 -0.96 23.56
N ASN A 273 -22.44 -0.36 22.36
CA ASN A 273 -21.26 -0.12 21.55
C ASN A 273 -20.78 1.34 21.62
N VAL A 274 -21.07 2.08 22.69
CA VAL A 274 -20.60 3.46 22.87
C VAL A 274 -19.86 3.57 24.20
N LEU A 275 -18.66 4.14 24.18
CA LEU A 275 -17.89 4.52 25.36
C LEU A 275 -18.14 6.00 25.67
N PHE A 276 -18.40 6.29 26.94
CA PHE A 276 -18.58 7.62 27.50
C PHE A 276 -17.45 7.90 28.47
N GLY A 277 -16.73 8.99 28.25
CA GLY A 277 -15.63 9.41 29.09
C GLY A 277 -15.38 10.91 28.93
N ASN A 278 -14.15 11.34 29.19
CA ASN A 278 -13.77 12.75 29.11
C ASN A 278 -12.68 12.95 28.05
N CYS A 279 -12.72 14.08 27.36
CA CYS A 279 -11.73 14.48 26.38
C CYS A 279 -10.33 14.59 27.03
N PRO A 280 -9.26 14.03 26.42
CA PRO A 280 -7.91 14.09 26.99
C PRO A 280 -7.37 15.52 27.15
N TYR A 281 -7.92 16.50 26.43
CA TYR A 281 -7.42 17.87 26.40
C TYR A 281 -8.24 18.84 27.25
N CYS A 282 -9.56 18.87 27.06
CA CYS A 282 -10.44 19.81 27.77
C CYS A 282 -11.22 19.19 28.93
N SER A 283 -11.11 17.88 29.15
CA SER A 283 -11.87 17.14 30.17
C SER A 283 -13.40 17.17 30.02
N GLU A 284 -13.95 17.76 28.95
CA GLU A 284 -15.38 17.73 28.67
C GLU A 284 -15.87 16.33 28.28
N PRO A 285 -17.15 15.99 28.54
CA PRO A 285 -17.71 14.69 28.19
C PRO A 285 -17.60 14.39 26.69
N ILE A 286 -17.21 13.16 26.36
CA ILE A 286 -17.15 12.64 24.99
C ILE A 286 -17.81 11.27 24.90
N ALA A 287 -18.38 10.98 23.75
CA ALA A 287 -19.01 9.69 23.44
C ALA A 287 -18.46 9.15 22.11
N VAL A 288 -17.84 7.97 22.12
CA VAL A 288 -17.26 7.35 20.91
C VAL A 288 -17.84 5.95 20.69
N LYS A 289 -18.20 5.65 19.44
CA LYS A 289 -18.78 4.37 19.05
C LYS A 289 -17.68 3.34 18.80
N ILE A 290 -17.77 2.20 19.47
CA ILE A 290 -16.97 1.00 19.19
C ILE A 290 -17.51 0.40 17.89
N ASN A 291 -16.77 0.58 16.80
CA ASN A 291 -17.03 -0.16 15.57
C ASN A 291 -16.53 -1.59 15.78
N ALA A 292 -17.46 -2.55 15.88
CA ALA A 292 -17.12 -3.96 16.00
C ALA A 292 -16.39 -4.40 14.72
N THR A 293 -15.12 -4.79 14.86
CA THR A 293 -14.49 -5.69 13.90
C THR A 293 -15.34 -6.95 13.83
N LYS A 294 -15.88 -7.27 12.65
CA LYS A 294 -16.38 -8.63 12.42
C LYS A 294 -15.18 -9.56 12.58
N ASN A 295 -15.16 -10.30 13.69
CA ASN A 295 -14.24 -11.42 13.91
C ASN A 295 -14.33 -12.43 12.76
#